data_AF-A0A7W1PEF2-F1
#
_entry.id   AF-A0A7W1PEF2-F1
#
_cell.length_a   1.000
_cell.length_b   1.000
_cell.length_c   1.000
_cell.angle_alpha   90.00
_cell.angle_beta   90.00
_cell.angle_gamma   90.00
#
_symmetry.space_group_name_H-M   'P 1'
#
loop_
_entity.id
_entity.type
_entity.pdbx_description
1 polymer ?
#
loop_
_entity_poly.entity_id
_entity_poly.type
_entity_poly.pdbx_seq_one_letter_code
_entity_poly.pdbx_strand_id
1 'polypeptide(L)' 'LERVGFQEQEIARRTERFGHIAHVFSTYEGRMETEPTVIRGINSIQLMNDGTRWWVISVFWEAERPDNPLPARYLQGEN' A
#
# COMPACT_ATOMS: atom_id res chain seq x y z
N LEU A 1 13.55 -22.30 -4.46
CA LEU A 1 12.58 -21.23 -4.14
C LEU A 1 12.09 -20.68 -5.47
N GLU A 2 10.97 -21.19 -5.97
CA GLU A 2 10.30 -20.59 -7.12
C GLU A 2 9.95 -19.15 -6.76
N ARG A 3 10.42 -18.19 -7.58
CA ARG A 3 9.98 -16.80 -7.52
C ARG A 3 8.64 -16.77 -8.23
N VAL A 4 7.57 -17.16 -7.56
CA VAL A 4 6.22 -16.91 -8.06
C VAL A 4 6.08 -15.39 -8.21
N GLY A 5 5.88 -14.91 -9.44
CA GLY A 5 5.74 -13.49 -9.71
C GLY A 5 4.47 -12.95 -9.04
N PHE A 6 4.63 -11.90 -8.24
CA PHE A 6 3.52 -11.10 -7.74
C PHE A 6 3.55 -9.76 -8.47
N GLN A 7 2.47 -9.45 -9.18
CA GLN A 7 2.29 -8.17 -9.84
C GLN A 7 1.34 -7.34 -9.00
N GLU A 8 1.84 -6.23 -8.47
CA GLU A 8 1.10 -5.30 -7.62
C GLU A 8 0.83 -3.99 -8.37
N GLN A 9 -0.38 -3.47 -8.23
CA GLN A 9 -0.80 -2.17 -8.71
C GLN A 9 -1.43 -1.38 -7.56
N GLU A 10 -0.96 -0.16 -7.34
CA GLU A 10 -1.65 0.77 -6.45
C GLU A 10 -2.94 1.27 -7.10
N ILE A 11 -4.05 1.19 -6.37
CA ILE A 11 -5.38 1.64 -6.81
C ILE A 11 -5.86 2.91 -6.08
N ALA A 12 -5.33 3.20 -4.89
CA ALA A 12 -5.63 4.42 -4.16
C ALA A 12 -4.53 4.75 -3.15
N ARG A 13 -4.46 6.02 -2.73
CA ARG A 13 -3.58 6.46 -1.63
C ARG A 13 -4.22 7.56 -0.79
N ARG A 14 -3.87 7.58 0.50
CA ARG A 14 -4.11 8.69 1.44
C ARG A 14 -2.77 9.11 2.04
N THR A 15 -2.46 10.40 2.03
CA THR A 15 -1.15 10.89 2.49
C THR A 15 -1.31 11.97 3.55
N GLU A 16 -0.95 11.64 4.78
CA GLU A 16 -0.81 12.62 5.85
C GLU A 16 0.63 13.09 5.92
N ARG A 17 0.87 14.40 5.81
CA ARG A 17 2.22 14.97 5.81
C ARG A 17 2.32 16.14 6.80
N PHE A 18 3.39 16.13 7.58
CA PHE A 18 3.76 17.27 8.43
C PHE A 18 5.27 17.51 8.34
N GLY A 19 5.66 18.67 7.78
CA GLY A 19 7.07 19.01 7.59
C GLY A 19 7.84 17.94 6.81
N HIS A 20 8.78 17.29 7.51
CA HIS A 20 9.70 16.27 7.01
C HIS A 20 9.22 14.83 7.19
N ILE A 21 8.01 14.59 7.70
CA ILE A 21 7.44 13.25 7.85
C ILE A 21 6.19 13.07 6.99
N ALA A 22 5.96 11.84 6.54
CA ALA A 22 4.72 11.45 5.88
C ALA A 22 4.28 10.04 6.31
N HIS A 23 2.97 9.86 6.48
CA HIS A 23 2.31 8.57 6.57
C HIS A 23 1.47 8.37 5.31
N VAL A 24 1.73 7.28 4.61
CA VAL A 24 1.03 6.95 3.37
C VAL A 24 0.35 5.61 3.55
N PHE A 25 -0.97 5.60 3.40
CA PHE A 25 -1.72 4.37 3.18
C PHE A 25 -1.89 4.22 1.67
N SER A 26 -1.25 3.20 1.11
CA SER A 26 -1.29 2.86 -0.31
C SER A 26 -2.08 1.56 -0.47
N THR A 27 -3.27 1.66 -1.05
CA THR A 27 -4.15 0.52 -1.30
C THR A 27 -3.73 -0.14 -2.60
N TYR A 28 -3.51 -1.45 -2.54
CA TYR A 28 -3.04 -2.23 -3.67
C TYR A 28 -4.07 -3.28 -4.11
N GLU A 29 -4.00 -3.62 -5.38
CA GLU A 29 -4.48 -4.88 -5.93
C GLU A 29 -3.30 -5.63 -6.53
N GLY A 30 -3.26 -6.93 -6.31
CA GLY A 30 -2.19 -7.78 -6.77
C GLY A 30 -2.71 -9.08 -7.36
N ARG A 31 -1.93 -9.64 -8.27
CA ARG A 31 -2.20 -10.93 -8.90
C ARG A 31 -0.97 -11.81 -8.76
N MET A 32 -1.19 -13.06 -8.36
CA MET A 32 -0.14 -14.07 -8.45
C MET A 32 -0.16 -14.65 -9.86
N GLU A 33 1.00 -14.86 -10.48
CA GLU A 33 1.07 -15.44 -11.83
C GLU A 33 0.45 -16.86 -11.91
N THR A 34 0.39 -17.55 -10.77
CA THR A 34 -0.10 -18.93 -10.65
C THR A 34 -1.58 -19.02 -10.29
N GLU A 35 -2.23 -17.92 -9.90
CA GLU A 35 -3.61 -17.95 -9.40
C GLU A 35 -4.47 -16.84 -10.01
N PRO A 36 -5.74 -17.12 -10.35
CA PRO A 36 -6.64 -16.11 -10.90
C PRO A 36 -7.13 -15.10 -9.84
N THR A 37 -6.82 -15.33 -8.56
CA THR A 37 -7.33 -14.54 -7.44
C THR A 37 -6.65 -13.18 -7.37
N VAL A 38 -7.47 -12.12 -7.25
CA VAL A 38 -6.99 -10.78 -6.93
C VAL A 38 -6.81 -10.69 -5.42
N ILE A 39 -5.60 -10.35 -4.99
CA ILE A 39 -5.26 -10.08 -3.59
C ILE A 39 -5.27 -8.58 -3.41
N ARG A 40 -5.89 -8.06 -2.35
CA ARG A 40 -5.91 -6.63 -2.07
C ARG A 40 -5.46 -6.36 -0.64
N GLY A 41 -5.06 -5.14 -0.37
CA GLY A 41 -4.64 -4.73 0.97
C GLY A 41 -4.17 -3.30 1.01
N ILE A 42 -3.61 -2.90 2.15
CA ILE A 42 -3.01 -1.58 2.33
C ILE A 42 -1.57 -1.76 2.79
N ASN A 43 -0.65 -1.10 2.10
CA ASN A 43 0.69 -0.81 2.59
C ASN A 43 0.63 0.45 3.46
N SER A 44 0.98 0.32 4.74
CA SER A 44 1.20 1.41 5.68
C SER A 44 2.67 1.80 5.66
N ILE A 45 2.97 2.94 5.05
CA ILE A 45 4.33 3.39 4.77
C ILE A 45 4.62 4.64 5.59
N GLN A 46 5.72 4.60 6.35
CA GLN A 46 6.24 5.77 7.05
C GLN A 46 7.48 6.29 6.32
N LEU A 47 7.48 7.59 6.00
CA LEU A 47 8.58 8.25 5.33
C LEU A 47 9.16 9.40 6.14
N MET A 48 10.46 9.62 5.98
CA MET A 48 11.18 10.78 6.51
C MET A 48 11.97 11.44 5.37
N ASN A 49 11.90 12.76 5.26
CA ASN A 49 12.68 13.57 4.34
C ASN A 49 13.88 14.19 5.07
N ASP A 50 15.11 13.93 4.60
CA ASP A 50 16.33 14.45 5.22
C ASP A 50 16.70 15.89 4.81
N GLY A 51 15.83 16.56 4.05
CA GLY A 51 16.07 17.85 3.42
C GLY A 51 16.45 17.74 1.93
N THR A 52 16.84 16.56 1.45
CA THR A 52 17.21 16.32 0.05
C THR A 52 16.34 15.26 -0.62
N ARG A 53 15.94 14.22 0.11
CA ARG A 53 15.11 13.14 -0.42
C ARG A 53 14.27 12.46 0.65
N TRP A 54 13.26 11.73 0.21
CA TRP A 54 12.44 10.87 1.05
C TRP A 54 13.06 9.49 1.23
N TRP A 55 13.00 9.00 2.46
CA TRP A 55 13.42 7.67 2.87
C TRP A 55 12.23 6.92 3.44
N VAL A 56 12.11 5.65 3.05
CA VAL A 56 11.18 4.73 3.70
C VAL A 56 11.80 4.29 5.02
N ILE A 57 11.14 4.63 6.11
CA ILE A 57 11.55 4.26 7.47
C ILE A 57 10.92 2.93 7.89
N SER A 58 9.66 2.71 7.50
CA SER A 58 8.93 1.50 7.80
C SER A 58 7.90 1.22 6.72
N VAL A 59 7.69 -0.07 6.45
CA VAL A 59 6.57 -0.59 5.67
C VAL A 59 6.02 -1.79 6.42
N PHE A 60 4.72 -1.80 6.62
CA PHE A 60 3.97 -2.99 7.00
C PHE A 60 2.64 -2.96 6.26
N TRP A 61 2.01 -4.12 6.12
CA TRP A 61 0.82 -4.25 5.30
C TRP A 61 -0.24 -5.08 6.00
N GLU A 62 -1.48 -4.85 5.62
CA GLU A 62 -2.63 -5.64 6.02
C GLU A 62 -3.40 -6.05 4.78
N ALA A 63 -3.54 -7.36 4.56
CA ALA A 63 -4.31 -7.90 3.45
C ALA A 63 -5.81 -7.87 3.79
N GLU A 64 -6.63 -7.60 2.77
CA GLU A 64 -8.07 -7.72 2.86
C GLU A 64 -8.49 -9.18 3.13
N ARG A 65 -9.49 -9.37 3.98
CA ARG A 65 -10.10 -10.68 4.27
C ARG A 65 -11.63 -10.57 4.31
N PRO A 66 -12.36 -11.69 4.18
CA PRO A 66 -13.83 -11.66 4.25
C PRO A 66 -14.40 -11.05 5.54
N ASP A 67 -13.68 -11.20 6.66
CA ASP A 67 -14.03 -10.65 7.98
C ASP A 67 -13.43 -9.26 8.25
N ASN A 68 -12.54 -8.78 7.37
CA ASN A 68 -11.91 -7.47 7.42
C ASN A 68 -11.80 -6.87 6.00
N PRO A 69 -12.93 -6.46 5.39
CA PRO A 69 -12.95 -5.93 4.02
C PRO A 69 -12.29 -4.55 3.98
N LEU A 70 -11.77 -4.16 2.81
CA LEU A 70 -11.21 -2.82 2.62
C LEU A 70 -12.30 -1.75 2.82
N PRO A 71 -12.12 -0.81 3.77
CA PRO A 71 -13.06 0.29 3.93
C PRO A 71 -13.15 1.13 2.66
N ALA A 72 -14.37 1.51 2.24
CA ALA A 72 -14.61 2.26 1.01
C ALA A 72 -13.79 3.56 0.89
N ARG A 73 -13.47 4.20 2.03
CA ARG A 73 -12.63 5.40 2.07
C ARG A 73 -11.21 5.20 1.54
N TYR A 74 -10.72 3.96 1.49
CA TYR A 74 -9.40 3.60 0.96
C TYR A 74 -9.47 3.07 -0.48
N LEU A 75 -10.62 3.14 -1.15
CA LEU A 75 -10.76 2.77 -2.56
C LEU A 75 -10.79 3.98 -3.50
N GLN A 76 -10.58 5.18 -2.97
CA GLN A 76 -10.58 6.44 -3.70
C GLN A 76 -9.37 7.26 -3.27
N GLY A 77 -8.69 7.91 -4.21
CA GLY A 77 -7.62 8.86 -3.89
C GLY A 77 -8.12 10.11 -3.19
N GLU A 78 -7.22 10.86 -2.55
CA GLU A 78 -7.46 12.27 -2.24
C GLU A 78 -7.45 13.04 -3.57
N ASN A 79 -8.51 13.78 -3.85
CA ASN A 79 -8.56 14.74 -4.97
C ASN A 79 -7.63 15.92 -4.68
#